data_AF-A0A7H4LUU9-F1
#
_entry.id   AF-A0A7H4LUU9-F1
#
_cell.length_a   1.000
_cell.length_b   1.000
_cell.length_c   1.000
_cell.angle_alpha   90.00
_cell.angle_beta   90.00
_cell.angle_gamma   90.00
#
_symmetry.space_group_name_H-M   'P 1'
#
loop_
_entity.id
_entity.type
_entity.pdbx_description
1 polymer ?
#
loop_
_entity_poly.entity_id
_entity_poly.type
_entity_poly.pdbx_seq_one_letter_code
_entity_poly.pdbx_strand_id
1 'polypeptide(L)'
;MTIKKLDDGRYEVDIRPAGRNGKRIRRKFDKKSEAIAFEKHTQFNHHTKEWLSKPTDKRHLSELIQLWWNLKGKHEEHGRINRNKLDIFCRITDDPCAFQITKALISQYYAARRSQGIKASTINRDLNSISGMFTALIEAELFSGEHPIRGRKKLKEEVPETGYLTQDEIKHLLFRLDGDNKKIAVLCLSTGARWGEAARLKAENIIQNRVTFVKTKSNKQRTVPVSAEVAKLIADGKRGLLFGKASYSDFRQILREVKPDLPTGQATHALRHSFRDALYD
;
A
#
# COMPACT_ATOMS: atom_id res chain seq x y z
N MET A 1 15.54 -3.67 -36.73
CA MET A 1 15.31 -3.31 -35.32
C MET A 1 14.00 -3.89 -34.86
N THR A 2 14.01 -4.55 -33.72
CA THR A 2 12.90 -5.31 -33.17
C THR A 2 11.83 -4.47 -32.47
N ILE A 3 12.23 -3.27 -32.02
CA ILE A 3 11.38 -2.30 -31.32
C ILE A 3 11.41 -1.00 -32.12
N LYS A 4 10.25 -0.48 -32.47
CA LYS A 4 10.06 0.77 -33.22
C LYS A 4 9.26 1.76 -32.38
N LYS A 5 9.68 3.03 -32.36
CA LYS A 5 8.88 4.12 -31.81
C LYS A 5 7.87 4.57 -32.88
N LEU A 6 6.60 4.70 -32.51
CA LEU A 6 5.51 5.15 -33.36
C LEU A 6 5.30 6.66 -33.24
N ASP A 7 4.63 7.24 -34.23
CA ASP A 7 4.36 8.69 -34.31
C ASP A 7 3.45 9.17 -33.16
N ASP A 8 2.66 8.27 -32.57
CA ASP A 8 1.83 8.50 -31.39
C ASP A 8 2.60 8.43 -30.05
N GLY A 9 3.93 8.25 -30.10
CA GLY A 9 4.79 8.20 -28.92
C GLY A 9 4.94 6.81 -28.28
N ARG A 10 4.16 5.81 -28.71
CA ARG A 10 4.24 4.43 -28.21
C ARG A 10 5.38 3.64 -28.86
N TYR A 11 5.69 2.48 -28.30
CA TYR A 11 6.73 1.56 -28.75
C TYR A 11 6.11 0.26 -29.23
N GLU A 12 6.34 -0.11 -30.49
CA GLU A 12 5.90 -1.38 -31.08
C GLU A 12 7.05 -2.39 -31.05
N VAL A 13 6.79 -3.56 -30.48
CA VAL A 13 7.65 -4.75 -30.60
C VAL A 13 7.11 -5.59 -31.76
N ASP A 14 7.94 -5.95 -32.73
CA ASP A 14 7.59 -6.79 -33.88
C ASP A 14 8.64 -7.92 -34.03
N ILE A 15 8.29 -9.11 -33.54
CA ILE A 15 9.21 -10.25 -33.43
C ILE A 15 8.67 -11.52 -34.06
N ARG A 16 9.58 -12.34 -34.58
CA ARG A 16 9.34 -13.74 -34.94
C ARG A 16 10.31 -14.63 -34.17
N PRO A 17 9.96 -15.11 -32.97
CA PRO A 17 10.92 -15.82 -32.13
C PRO A 17 11.36 -17.18 -32.71
N ALA A 18 10.53 -17.83 -33.54
CA ALA A 18 10.88 -19.05 -34.29
C ALA A 18 11.51 -18.78 -35.67
N GLY A 19 12.05 -17.58 -35.91
CA GLY A 19 12.70 -17.23 -37.17
C GLY A 19 11.73 -16.84 -38.30
N ARG A 20 12.22 -16.80 -39.55
CA ARG A 20 11.53 -16.18 -40.71
C ARG A 20 10.11 -16.72 -40.95
N ASN A 21 9.90 -18.01 -40.72
CA ASN A 21 8.61 -18.70 -40.90
C ASN A 21 7.84 -18.90 -39.58
N GLY A 22 8.32 -18.33 -38.46
CA GLY A 22 7.68 -18.43 -37.16
C GLY A 22 6.52 -17.45 -36.97
N LYS A 23 5.68 -17.72 -35.97
CA LYS A 23 4.56 -16.86 -35.56
C LYS A 23 5.05 -15.42 -35.32
N ARG A 24 4.46 -14.47 -36.03
CA ARG A 24 4.74 -13.04 -35.85
C ARG A 24 3.95 -12.51 -34.65
N ILE A 25 4.65 -11.92 -33.69
CA ILE A 25 4.07 -11.30 -32.51
C ILE A 25 4.33 -9.81 -32.61
N ARG A 26 3.25 -9.03 -32.65
CA ARG A 26 3.29 -7.57 -32.70
C ARG A 26 2.48 -6.99 -31.55
N ARG A 27 3.10 -6.15 -30.72
CA ARG A 27 2.43 -5.53 -29.57
C ARG A 27 2.96 -4.12 -29.33
N LYS A 28 2.07 -3.22 -28.89
CA LYS A 28 2.39 -1.81 -28.61
C LYS A 28 2.44 -1.59 -27.10
N PHE A 29 3.38 -0.78 -26.65
CA PHE A 29 3.63 -0.43 -25.25
C PHE A 29 3.79 1.08 -25.12
N ASP A 30 3.36 1.65 -24.00
CA ASP A 30 3.49 3.09 -23.77
C ASP A 30 4.94 3.48 -23.42
N LYS A 31 5.72 2.55 -22.85
CA LYS A 31 7.11 2.78 -22.44
C LYS A 31 8.11 1.88 -23.18
N LYS A 32 9.25 2.46 -23.57
CA LYS A 32 10.37 1.72 -24.20
C LYS A 32 10.86 0.55 -23.35
N SER A 33 10.90 0.73 -22.02
CA SER A 33 11.34 -0.30 -21.08
C SER A 33 10.43 -1.53 -21.06
N GLU A 34 9.13 -1.33 -21.24
CA GLU A 34 8.15 -2.43 -21.31
C GLU A 34 8.30 -3.21 -22.61
N ALA A 35 8.49 -2.49 -23.73
CA ALA A 35 8.79 -3.09 -25.02
C ALA A 35 10.07 -3.96 -24.99
N ILE A 36 11.16 -3.44 -24.40
CA ILE A 36 12.43 -4.18 -24.26
C ILE A 36 12.25 -5.43 -23.38
N ALA A 37 11.53 -5.31 -22.27
CA ALA A 37 11.28 -6.44 -21.40
C ALA A 37 10.43 -7.52 -22.10
N PHE A 38 9.42 -7.12 -22.86
CA PHE A 38 8.56 -8.03 -23.61
C PHE A 38 9.31 -8.75 -24.73
N GLU A 39 10.20 -8.07 -25.46
CA GLU A 39 11.06 -8.68 -26.47
C GLU A 39 11.91 -9.81 -25.86
N LYS A 40 12.66 -9.49 -24.79
CA LYS A 40 13.52 -10.46 -24.09
C LYS A 40 12.72 -11.64 -23.53
N HIS A 41 11.58 -11.37 -22.90
CA HIS A 41 10.68 -12.39 -22.36
C HIS A 41 10.18 -13.34 -23.45
N THR A 42 9.76 -12.79 -24.58
CA THR A 42 9.19 -13.58 -25.67
C THR A 42 10.24 -14.41 -26.39
N GLN A 43 11.47 -13.88 -26.56
CA GLN A 43 12.58 -14.68 -27.10
C GLN A 43 12.96 -15.84 -26.17
N PHE A 44 12.99 -15.61 -24.85
CA PHE A 44 13.37 -16.65 -23.88
C PHE A 44 12.31 -17.74 -23.72
N ASN A 45 11.02 -17.37 -23.81
CA ASN A 45 9.90 -18.27 -23.52
C ASN A 45 9.20 -18.86 -24.75
N HIS A 46 9.68 -18.59 -25.97
CA HIS A 46 9.05 -19.13 -27.17
C HIS A 46 9.45 -20.59 -27.41
N HIS A 47 8.45 -21.45 -27.62
CA HIS A 47 8.63 -22.83 -28.05
C HIS A 47 7.84 -23.07 -29.34
N THR A 48 8.39 -23.83 -30.28
CA THR A 48 7.89 -23.98 -31.66
C THR A 48 6.64 -24.89 -31.78
N LYS A 49 6.17 -25.51 -30.70
CA LYS A 49 5.06 -26.49 -30.71
C LYS A 49 3.94 -26.02 -29.78
N GLU A 50 2.76 -25.72 -30.34
CA GLU A 50 1.58 -25.22 -29.59
C GLU A 50 1.02 -26.23 -28.57
N TRP A 51 1.31 -27.53 -28.71
CA TRP A 51 0.92 -28.59 -27.77
C TRP A 51 1.94 -28.84 -26.64
N LEU A 52 3.10 -28.19 -26.67
CA LEU A 52 4.04 -28.20 -25.55
C LEU A 52 3.70 -27.00 -24.66
N SER A 53 3.42 -27.28 -23.39
CA SER A 53 3.23 -26.25 -22.36
C SER A 53 4.34 -25.21 -22.45
N LYS A 54 3.99 -23.93 -22.30
CA LYS A 54 4.99 -22.84 -22.30
C LYS A 54 6.14 -23.22 -21.36
N PRO A 55 7.40 -23.05 -21.78
CA PRO A 55 8.54 -23.43 -20.96
C PRO A 55 8.44 -22.74 -19.61
N THR A 56 8.71 -23.50 -18.55
CA THR A 56 8.69 -22.99 -17.18
C THR A 56 9.60 -21.79 -17.07
N ASP A 57 9.07 -20.69 -16.54
CA ASP A 57 9.82 -19.45 -16.34
C ASP A 57 10.95 -19.70 -15.33
N LYS A 58 12.20 -19.68 -15.81
CA LYS A 58 13.40 -19.97 -15.00
C LYS A 58 14.04 -18.72 -14.38
N ARG A 59 13.41 -17.55 -14.51
CA ARG A 59 13.96 -16.32 -13.94
C ARG A 59 13.88 -16.35 -12.42
N HIS A 60 14.91 -15.82 -11.79
CA HIS A 60 14.94 -15.64 -10.34
C HIS A 60 13.93 -14.59 -9.89
N LEU A 61 13.48 -14.70 -8.64
CA LEU A 61 12.52 -13.77 -8.07
C LEU A 61 13.05 -12.33 -8.09
N SER A 62 14.34 -12.12 -7.82
CA SER A 62 15.01 -10.82 -7.88
C SER A 62 14.85 -10.13 -9.24
N GLU A 63 14.96 -10.89 -10.34
CA GLU A 63 14.74 -10.38 -11.70
C GLU A 63 13.29 -9.95 -11.91
N LEU A 64 12.33 -10.76 -11.44
CA LEU A 64 10.90 -10.46 -11.51
C LEU A 64 10.53 -9.23 -10.66
N ILE A 65 11.14 -9.08 -9.48
CA ILE A 65 11.00 -7.90 -8.63
C ILE A 65 11.48 -6.65 -9.37
N GLN A 66 12.65 -6.72 -10.01
CA GLN A 66 13.20 -5.59 -10.74
C GLN A 66 12.34 -5.24 -11.97
N LEU A 67 11.79 -6.24 -12.65
CA LEU A 67 10.87 -6.05 -13.76
C LEU A 67 9.59 -5.34 -13.31
N TRP A 68 8.98 -5.81 -12.22
CA TRP A 68 7.80 -5.18 -11.62
C TRP A 68 8.09 -3.74 -11.18
N TRP A 69 9.26 -3.49 -10.59
CA TRP A 69 9.67 -2.15 -10.17
C TRP A 69 9.71 -1.16 -11.34
N ASN A 70 10.28 -1.60 -12.46
CA ASN A 70 10.42 -0.79 -13.67
C ASN A 70 9.07 -0.52 -14.35
N LEU A 71 8.18 -1.52 -14.36
CA LEU A 71 6.84 -1.44 -14.91
C LEU A 71 5.93 -0.52 -14.08
N LYS A 72 5.75 -0.86 -12.81
CA LYS A 72 4.67 -0.34 -11.96
C LYS A 72 5.18 0.17 -10.61
N GLY A 73 6.02 -0.61 -9.93
CA GLY A 73 6.37 -0.39 -8.53
C GLY A 73 6.88 1.02 -8.24
N LYS A 74 7.77 1.58 -9.08
CA LYS A 74 8.34 2.93 -8.86
C LYS A 74 7.32 4.09 -8.92
N HIS A 75 6.16 3.85 -9.52
CA HIS A 75 5.11 4.86 -9.70
C HIS A 75 3.98 4.73 -8.65
N GLU A 76 4.01 3.69 -7.81
CA GLU A 76 3.03 3.51 -6.75
C GLU A 76 3.42 4.30 -5.48
N GLU A 77 2.43 4.92 -4.83
CA GLU A 77 2.59 5.63 -3.55
C GLU A 77 3.32 4.79 -2.48
N HIS A 78 3.07 3.48 -2.45
CA HIS A 78 3.70 2.55 -1.52
C HIS A 78 4.68 1.59 -2.21
N GLY A 79 5.16 1.97 -3.41
CA GLY A 79 6.05 1.16 -4.22
C GLY A 79 7.30 0.70 -3.48
N ARG A 80 8.02 1.64 -2.85
CA ARG A 80 9.25 1.35 -2.10
C ARG A 80 9.00 0.40 -0.93
N ILE A 81 7.92 0.61 -0.18
CA ILE A 81 7.51 -0.24 0.94
C ILE A 81 7.19 -1.66 0.44
N ASN A 82 6.48 -1.76 -0.68
CA ASN A 82 6.17 -3.04 -1.30
C ASN A 82 7.45 -3.74 -1.79
N ARG A 83 8.37 -3.02 -2.46
CA ARG A 83 9.66 -3.55 -2.89
C ARG A 83 10.46 -4.14 -1.72
N ASN A 84 10.58 -3.42 -0.61
CA ASN A 84 11.29 -3.92 0.57
C ASN A 84 10.72 -5.25 1.08
N LYS A 85 9.40 -5.45 1.02
CA LYS A 85 8.78 -6.73 1.40
C LYS A 85 9.12 -7.86 0.43
N LEU A 86 9.17 -7.55 -0.88
CA LEU A 86 9.61 -8.49 -1.89
C LEU A 86 11.07 -8.91 -1.67
N ASP A 87 11.94 -7.94 -1.39
CA ASP A 87 13.35 -8.16 -1.12
C ASP A 87 13.56 -9.00 0.16
N ILE A 88 12.76 -8.76 1.21
CA ILE A 88 12.77 -9.60 2.43
C ILE A 88 12.40 -11.05 2.10
N PHE A 89 11.34 -11.26 1.31
CA PHE A 89 10.95 -12.61 0.90
C PHE A 89 12.07 -13.27 0.11
N CYS A 90 12.55 -12.61 -0.95
CA CYS A 90 13.64 -13.07 -1.80
C CYS A 90 14.86 -13.50 -0.97
N ARG A 91 15.32 -12.67 -0.02
CA ARG A 91 16.45 -13.00 0.86
C ARG A 91 16.19 -14.19 1.77
N ILE A 92 14.99 -14.31 2.35
CA ILE A 92 14.68 -15.42 3.28
C ILE A 92 14.52 -16.75 2.53
N THR A 93 14.09 -16.71 1.27
CA THR A 93 13.87 -17.89 0.44
C THR A 93 15.03 -18.20 -0.52
N ASP A 94 16.16 -17.53 -0.37
CA ASP A 94 17.38 -17.70 -1.19
C ASP A 94 17.14 -17.50 -2.70
N ASP A 95 16.51 -16.38 -3.05
CA ASP A 95 16.20 -15.94 -4.42
C ASP A 95 15.67 -17.05 -5.36
N PRO A 96 14.51 -17.65 -5.03
CA PRO A 96 13.99 -18.79 -5.76
C PRO A 96 13.51 -18.38 -7.15
N CYS A 97 13.57 -19.28 -8.11
CA CYS A 97 12.82 -19.14 -9.36
C CYS A 97 11.31 -19.19 -9.08
N ALA A 98 10.50 -18.57 -9.92
CA ALA A 98 9.05 -18.50 -9.69
C ALA A 98 8.38 -19.87 -9.50
N PHE A 99 8.82 -20.90 -10.23
CA PHE A 99 8.29 -22.26 -10.12
C PHE A 99 8.68 -22.99 -8.82
N GLN A 100 9.72 -22.51 -8.11
CA GLN A 100 10.16 -23.06 -6.83
C GLN A 100 9.34 -22.50 -5.66
N ILE A 101 8.53 -21.46 -5.88
CA ILE A 101 7.65 -20.87 -4.88
C ILE A 101 6.43 -21.78 -4.67
N THR A 102 6.66 -22.85 -3.91
CA THR A 102 5.66 -23.85 -3.55
C THR A 102 4.97 -23.52 -2.22
N LYS A 103 3.89 -24.23 -1.90
CA LYS A 103 3.27 -24.17 -0.56
C LYS A 103 4.27 -24.52 0.55
N ALA A 104 5.21 -25.42 0.29
CA ALA A 104 6.26 -25.78 1.24
C ALA A 104 7.21 -24.60 1.50
N LEU A 105 7.67 -23.91 0.45
CA LEU A 105 8.53 -22.72 0.59
C LEU A 105 7.80 -21.58 1.33
N ILE A 106 6.50 -21.39 1.07
CA ILE A 106 5.68 -20.42 1.79
C ILE A 106 5.58 -20.77 3.29
N SER A 107 5.42 -22.05 3.64
CA SER A 107 5.41 -22.50 5.03
C SER A 107 6.77 -22.32 5.72
N GLN A 108 7.88 -22.55 5.01
CA GLN A 108 9.23 -22.25 5.52
C GLN A 108 9.41 -20.75 5.77
N TYR A 109 8.94 -19.91 4.84
CA TYR A 109 8.92 -18.46 5.02
C TYR A 109 8.09 -18.06 6.26
N TYR A 110 6.93 -18.67 6.48
CA TYR A 110 6.13 -18.44 7.69
C TYR A 110 6.91 -18.76 8.96
N ALA A 111 7.55 -19.92 9.03
CA ALA A 111 8.34 -20.35 10.18
C ALA A 111 9.51 -19.38 10.45
N ALA A 112 10.26 -19.00 9.41
CA ALA A 112 11.38 -18.07 9.52
C ALA A 112 10.95 -16.67 9.98
N ARG A 113 9.81 -16.16 9.51
CA ARG A 113 9.30 -14.85 9.97
C ARG A 113 8.77 -14.92 11.40
N ARG A 114 8.15 -16.03 11.79
CA ARG A 114 7.66 -16.24 13.16
C ARG A 114 8.80 -16.35 14.17
N SER A 115 9.91 -17.03 13.83
CA SER A 115 11.09 -17.08 14.70
C SER A 115 11.75 -15.70 14.90
N GLN A 116 11.58 -14.79 13.94
CA GLN A 116 11.97 -13.37 14.06
C GLN A 116 10.97 -12.52 14.89
N GLY A 117 9.95 -13.12 15.50
CA GLY A 117 8.93 -12.40 16.28
C GLY A 117 7.95 -11.57 15.44
N ILE A 118 7.87 -11.80 14.13
CA ILE A 118 7.01 -11.01 13.24
C ILE A 118 5.56 -11.48 13.31
N LYS A 119 4.64 -10.53 13.47
CA LYS A 119 3.19 -10.79 13.58
C LYS A 119 2.61 -11.36 12.28
N ALA A 120 1.61 -12.24 12.41
CA ALA A 120 0.88 -12.84 11.29
C ALA A 120 0.38 -11.82 10.26
N SER A 121 -0.15 -10.69 10.72
CA SER A 121 -0.65 -9.61 9.86
C SER A 121 0.43 -9.00 8.99
N THR A 122 1.67 -8.90 9.49
CA THR A 122 2.81 -8.39 8.71
C THR A 122 3.23 -9.42 7.66
N ILE A 123 3.33 -10.69 8.05
CA ILE A 123 3.64 -11.78 7.12
C ILE A 123 2.59 -11.89 5.99
N ASN A 124 1.30 -11.77 6.33
CA ASN A 124 0.22 -11.74 5.35
C ASN A 124 0.38 -10.57 4.37
N ARG A 125 0.79 -9.38 4.86
CA ARG A 125 1.08 -8.20 4.03
C ARG A 125 2.30 -8.40 3.14
N ASP A 126 3.34 -9.08 3.62
CA ASP A 126 4.53 -9.43 2.83
C ASP A 126 4.08 -10.26 1.62
N LEU A 127 3.35 -11.36 1.86
CA LEU A 127 2.86 -12.22 0.79
C LEU A 127 1.79 -11.57 -0.10
N ASN A 128 1.02 -10.61 0.41
CA ASN A 128 0.10 -9.82 -0.43
C ASN A 128 0.87 -8.95 -1.42
N SER A 129 2.00 -8.36 -1.01
CA SER A 129 2.86 -7.59 -1.91
C SER A 129 3.44 -8.47 -3.02
N ILE A 130 3.87 -9.69 -2.71
CA ILE A 130 4.38 -10.62 -3.73
C ILE A 130 3.25 -11.09 -4.67
N SER A 131 2.07 -11.38 -4.13
CA SER A 131 0.91 -11.68 -4.98
C SER A 131 0.55 -10.52 -5.90
N GLY A 132 0.60 -9.27 -5.42
CA GLY A 132 0.37 -8.08 -6.24
C GLY A 132 1.41 -7.91 -7.36
N MET A 133 2.67 -8.23 -7.08
CA MET A 133 3.75 -8.25 -8.07
C MET A 133 3.47 -9.26 -9.19
N PHE A 134 3.18 -10.53 -8.84
CA PHE A 134 2.87 -11.57 -9.83
C PHE A 134 1.61 -11.23 -10.64
N THR A 135 0.54 -10.74 -10.01
CA THR A 135 -0.65 -10.27 -10.73
C THR A 135 -0.30 -9.20 -11.76
N ALA A 136 0.46 -8.17 -11.39
CA ALA A 136 0.85 -7.10 -12.32
C ALA A 136 1.73 -7.60 -13.48
N LEU A 137 2.65 -8.55 -13.22
CA LEU A 137 3.49 -9.14 -14.26
C LEU A 137 2.69 -10.05 -15.20
N ILE A 138 1.71 -10.81 -14.68
CA ILE A 138 0.80 -11.64 -15.48
C ILE A 138 -0.10 -10.77 -16.36
N GLU A 139 -0.69 -9.70 -15.80
CA GLU A 139 -1.52 -8.75 -16.54
C GLU A 139 -0.75 -8.06 -17.68
N ALA A 140 0.53 -7.77 -17.47
CA ALA A 140 1.41 -7.22 -18.50
C ALA A 140 1.92 -8.29 -19.51
N GLU A 141 1.54 -9.56 -19.33
CA GLU A 141 2.08 -10.73 -20.05
C GLU A 141 3.61 -10.89 -19.95
N LEU A 142 4.19 -10.32 -18.89
CA LEU A 142 5.62 -10.38 -18.59
C LEU A 142 6.00 -11.58 -17.72
N PHE A 143 5.03 -12.35 -17.24
CA PHE A 143 5.20 -13.65 -16.60
C PHE A 143 4.21 -14.64 -17.22
N SER A 144 4.68 -15.85 -17.52
CA SER A 144 3.90 -16.87 -18.23
C SER A 144 3.96 -18.19 -17.48
N GLY A 145 3.27 -18.25 -16.34
CA GLY A 145 3.15 -19.44 -15.50
C GLY A 145 1.92 -19.35 -14.59
N GLU A 146 1.64 -20.41 -13.84
CA GLU A 146 0.64 -20.36 -12.78
C GLU A 146 1.07 -19.34 -11.72
N HIS A 147 0.11 -18.60 -11.15
CA HIS A 147 0.42 -17.62 -10.12
C HIS A 147 0.86 -18.33 -8.82
N PRO A 148 2.14 -18.27 -8.42
CA PRO A 148 2.70 -19.19 -7.40
C PRO A 148 2.14 -19.00 -5.99
N ILE A 149 1.62 -17.81 -5.69
CA ILE A 149 1.18 -17.41 -4.34
C ILE A 149 -0.35 -17.32 -4.22
N ARG A 150 -1.10 -17.49 -5.32
CA ARG A 150 -2.55 -17.32 -5.32
C ARG A 150 -3.21 -18.52 -4.64
N GLY A 151 -4.30 -18.28 -3.92
CA GLY A 151 -5.01 -19.34 -3.18
C GLY A 151 -4.29 -19.83 -1.91
N ARG A 152 -3.18 -19.20 -1.49
CA ARG A 152 -2.56 -19.52 -0.21
C ARG A 152 -3.52 -19.26 0.96
N LYS A 153 -3.41 -20.09 2.00
CA LYS A 153 -4.08 -19.83 3.28
C LYS A 153 -3.38 -18.68 4.00
N LYS A 154 -4.14 -17.65 4.36
CA LYS A 154 -3.65 -16.55 5.20
C LYS A 154 -3.45 -17.05 6.62
N LEU A 155 -2.41 -16.56 7.29
CA LEU A 155 -2.24 -16.80 8.73
C LEU A 155 -3.38 -16.15 9.48
N LYS A 156 -3.90 -16.81 10.52
CA LYS A 156 -4.90 -16.23 11.42
C LYS A 156 -4.30 -14.98 12.07
N GLU A 157 -4.99 -13.87 11.94
CA GLU A 157 -4.62 -12.61 12.58
C GLU A 157 -5.40 -12.51 13.89
N GLU A 158 -4.71 -12.19 14.98
CA GLU A 158 -5.38 -11.74 16.20
C GLU A 158 -6.03 -10.40 15.93
N VAL A 159 -7.30 -10.28 16.27
CA VAL A 159 -8.00 -9.00 16.20
C VAL A 159 -7.47 -8.17 17.37
N PRO A 160 -6.76 -7.06 17.12
CA PRO A 160 -6.29 -6.22 18.20
C PRO A 160 -7.49 -5.64 18.94
N GLU A 161 -7.42 -5.61 20.27
CA GLU A 161 -8.38 -4.89 21.08
C GLU A 161 -8.46 -3.42 20.63
N THR A 162 -9.67 -2.88 20.66
CA THR A 162 -9.93 -1.50 20.26
C THR A 162 -9.88 -0.64 21.50
N GLY A 163 -8.83 0.18 21.65
CA GLY A 163 -8.75 1.13 22.75
C GLY A 163 -9.55 2.39 22.46
N TYR A 164 -10.37 2.81 23.42
CA TYR A 164 -11.03 4.10 23.48
C TYR A 164 -10.51 4.89 24.70
N LEU A 165 -10.70 6.20 24.70
CA LEU A 165 -10.38 7.05 25.85
C LEU A 165 -11.66 7.34 26.63
N THR A 166 -11.55 7.27 27.95
CA THR A 166 -12.56 7.78 28.87
C THR A 166 -12.62 9.31 28.84
N GLN A 167 -13.68 9.90 29.38
CA GLN A 167 -13.83 11.35 29.43
C GLN A 167 -12.70 12.06 30.18
N ASP A 168 -12.21 11.48 31.27
CA ASP A 168 -11.12 12.07 32.04
C ASP A 168 -9.77 11.94 31.32
N GLU A 169 -9.53 10.81 30.62
CA GLU A 169 -8.38 10.67 29.73
C GLU A 169 -8.44 11.70 28.58
N ILE A 170 -9.62 11.97 28.01
CA ILE A 170 -9.80 13.01 26.99
C ILE A 170 -9.46 14.39 27.55
N LYS A 171 -9.99 14.75 28.72
CA LYS A 171 -9.69 16.03 29.38
C LYS A 171 -8.19 16.18 29.63
N HIS A 172 -7.56 15.15 30.17
CA HIS A 172 -6.13 15.16 30.47
C HIS A 172 -5.26 15.24 29.20
N LEU A 173 -5.66 14.53 28.14
CA LEU A 173 -5.01 14.62 26.82
C LEU A 173 -5.12 16.04 26.25
N LEU A 174 -6.31 16.62 26.23
CA LEU A 174 -6.53 17.96 25.69
C LEU A 174 -5.85 19.05 26.54
N PHE A 175 -5.66 18.81 27.84
CA PHE A 175 -4.88 19.69 28.72
C PHE A 175 -3.39 19.66 28.36
N ARG A 176 -2.83 18.48 28.10
CA ARG A 176 -1.40 18.29 27.78
C ARG A 176 -1.02 18.66 26.35
N LEU A 177 -1.95 18.55 25.40
CA LEU A 177 -1.72 18.93 24.00
C LEU A 177 -1.77 20.44 23.81
N ASP A 178 -1.00 20.93 22.83
CA ASP A 178 -0.97 22.33 22.42
C ASP A 178 -1.03 22.49 20.89
N GLY A 179 -1.09 23.75 20.44
CA GLY A 179 -0.95 24.14 19.03
C GLY A 179 -1.86 23.36 18.06
N ASP A 180 -1.29 22.96 16.92
CA ASP A 180 -2.00 22.22 15.89
C ASP A 180 -2.40 20.80 16.35
N ASN A 181 -1.61 20.17 17.23
CA ASN A 181 -1.92 18.84 17.74
C ASN A 181 -3.20 18.82 18.59
N LYS A 182 -3.38 19.81 19.46
CA LYS A 182 -4.63 19.98 20.24
C LYS A 182 -5.83 20.21 19.32
N LYS A 183 -5.68 21.07 18.31
CA LYS A 183 -6.74 21.38 17.35
C LYS A 183 -7.16 20.15 16.53
N ILE A 184 -6.19 19.33 16.09
CA ILE A 184 -6.47 18.06 15.44
C ILE A 184 -7.20 17.10 16.40
N ALA A 185 -6.75 17.01 17.65
CA ALA A 185 -7.38 16.12 18.62
C ALA A 185 -8.86 16.48 18.86
N VAL A 186 -9.16 17.78 19.05
CA VAL A 186 -10.54 18.29 19.14
C VAL A 186 -11.33 17.92 17.88
N LEU A 187 -10.80 18.20 16.69
CA LEU A 187 -11.48 17.87 15.43
C LEU A 187 -11.77 16.36 15.30
N CYS A 188 -10.82 15.50 15.67
CA CYS A 188 -11.01 14.04 15.68
C CYS A 188 -12.11 13.60 16.64
N LEU A 189 -12.13 14.16 17.85
CA LEU A 189 -13.15 13.90 18.88
C LEU A 189 -14.52 14.51 18.54
N SER A 190 -14.60 15.48 17.61
CA SER A 190 -15.86 16.07 17.15
C SER A 190 -16.38 15.50 15.82
N THR A 191 -15.60 14.68 15.10
CA THR A 191 -16.00 14.20 13.76
C THR A 191 -15.73 12.71 13.50
N GLY A 192 -15.06 12.02 14.41
CA GLY A 192 -14.61 10.65 14.20
C GLY A 192 -13.55 10.54 13.08
N ALA A 193 -12.87 11.63 12.74
CA ALA A 193 -11.79 11.62 11.77
C ALA A 193 -10.58 10.83 12.28
N ARG A 194 -9.88 10.14 11.37
CA ARG A 194 -8.55 9.60 11.70
C ARG A 194 -7.56 10.75 11.79
N TRP A 195 -6.53 10.60 12.64
CA TRP A 195 -5.48 11.62 12.77
C TRP A 195 -4.92 12.08 11.42
N GLY A 196 -4.57 11.12 10.55
CA GLY A 196 -3.99 11.44 9.23
C GLY A 196 -4.96 12.12 8.25
N GLU A 197 -6.27 11.89 8.40
CA GLU A 197 -7.30 12.60 7.61
C GLU A 197 -7.43 14.05 8.10
N ALA A 198 -7.48 14.25 9.41
CA ALA A 198 -7.57 15.57 10.04
C ALA A 198 -6.31 16.42 9.84
N ALA A 199 -5.11 15.85 10.03
CA ALA A 199 -3.84 16.56 9.90
C ALA A 199 -3.57 17.08 8.48
N ARG A 200 -4.19 16.49 7.45
CA ARG A 200 -4.05 16.89 6.04
C ARG A 200 -5.15 17.84 5.57
N LEU A 201 -6.04 18.25 6.46
CA LEU A 201 -7.18 19.09 6.12
C LEU A 201 -6.72 20.49 5.70
N LYS A 202 -7.36 21.02 4.65
CA LYS A 202 -7.13 22.36 4.15
C LYS A 202 -8.32 23.28 4.44
N ALA A 203 -8.09 24.59 4.43
CA ALA A 203 -9.14 25.59 4.62
C ALA A 203 -10.29 25.43 3.60
N GLU A 204 -9.97 25.11 2.34
CA GLU A 204 -10.97 24.83 1.29
C GLU A 204 -11.88 23.64 1.59
N ASN A 205 -11.51 22.79 2.56
CA ASN A 205 -12.31 21.65 2.97
C ASN A 205 -13.35 22.00 4.05
N ILE A 206 -13.38 23.24 4.52
CA ILE A 206 -14.30 23.72 5.54
C ILE A 206 -15.20 24.78 4.93
N ILE A 207 -16.49 24.47 4.81
CA ILE A 207 -17.50 25.37 4.23
C ILE A 207 -18.71 25.35 5.16
N GLN A 208 -19.18 26.51 5.62
CA GLN A 208 -20.41 26.63 6.45
C GLN A 208 -20.44 25.63 7.62
N ASN A 209 -19.38 25.62 8.45
CA ASN A 209 -19.23 24.70 9.59
C ASN A 209 -19.33 23.21 9.22
N ARG A 210 -18.98 22.84 7.99
CA ARG A 210 -18.91 21.46 7.53
C ARG A 210 -17.52 21.12 7.05
N VAL A 211 -16.98 20.02 7.57
CA VAL A 211 -15.65 19.53 7.24
C VAL A 211 -15.75 18.40 6.23
N THR A 212 -15.08 18.55 5.09
CA THR A 212 -15.07 17.56 3.99
C THR A 212 -13.74 16.82 3.95
N PHE A 213 -13.75 15.51 4.14
CA PHE A 213 -12.54 14.67 4.09
C PHE A 213 -12.35 14.06 2.70
N VAL A 214 -11.27 14.42 1.99
CA VAL A 214 -11.16 14.26 0.53
C VAL A 214 -10.22 13.13 0.04
N LYS A 215 -9.41 12.47 0.90
CA LYS A 215 -8.44 11.40 0.47
C LYS A 215 -8.12 10.42 1.62
N THR A 216 -8.01 9.08 1.48
CA THR A 216 -7.38 8.23 0.43
C THR A 216 -7.90 6.77 0.30
N LYS A 217 -7.58 6.15 -0.87
CA LYS A 217 -7.52 4.73 -1.35
C LYS A 217 -8.71 3.77 -1.19
N SER A 218 -9.62 3.96 -0.22
CA SER A 218 -10.85 3.14 -0.12
C SER A 218 -12.04 3.88 0.49
N ASN A 219 -11.86 5.13 0.93
CA ASN A 219 -12.88 5.86 1.66
C ASN A 219 -13.53 6.89 0.73
N LYS A 220 -14.84 6.75 0.50
CA LYS A 220 -15.65 7.74 -0.22
C LYS A 220 -15.48 9.11 0.47
N GLN A 221 -15.48 10.18 -0.32
CA GLN A 221 -15.54 11.54 0.22
C GLN A 221 -16.75 11.65 1.14
N ARG A 222 -16.56 12.27 2.31
CA ARG A 222 -17.64 12.49 3.28
C ARG A 222 -17.52 13.87 3.89
N THR A 223 -18.67 14.44 4.25
CA THR A 223 -18.78 15.74 4.87
C THR A 223 -19.48 15.60 6.21
N VAL A 224 -18.86 16.12 7.27
CA VAL A 224 -19.35 16.03 8.65
C VAL A 224 -19.60 17.44 9.18
N PRO A 225 -20.79 17.75 9.73
CA PRO A 225 -21.02 19.04 10.39
C PRO A 225 -20.18 19.13 11.68
N VAL A 226 -19.72 20.33 12.00
CA VAL A 226 -19.04 20.68 13.26
C VAL A 226 -19.69 21.91 13.87
N SER A 227 -19.44 22.16 15.15
CA SER A 227 -19.92 23.38 15.79
C SER A 227 -19.18 24.63 15.24
N ALA A 228 -19.76 25.80 15.43
CA ALA A 228 -19.15 27.06 15.01
C ALA A 228 -17.82 27.32 15.75
N GLU A 229 -17.74 26.93 17.02
CA GLU A 229 -16.56 27.02 17.86
C GLU A 229 -15.43 26.16 17.32
N VAL A 230 -15.73 24.90 16.93
CA VAL A 230 -14.74 23.99 16.33
C VAL A 230 -14.28 24.53 14.98
N ALA A 231 -15.21 24.98 14.13
CA ALA A 231 -14.87 25.55 12.83
C ALA A 231 -13.95 26.78 12.97
N LYS A 232 -14.26 27.69 13.91
CA LYS A 232 -13.43 28.85 14.22
C LYS A 232 -12.06 28.42 14.75
N LEU A 233 -12.00 27.51 15.71
CA LEU A 233 -10.74 27.02 16.30
C LEU A 233 -9.74 26.51 15.23
N ILE A 234 -10.24 25.80 14.22
CA ILE A 234 -9.40 25.14 13.21
C ILE A 234 -9.16 25.97 11.95
N ALA A 235 -10.08 26.87 11.55
CA ALA A 235 -10.05 27.54 10.25
C ALA A 235 -9.86 29.07 10.31
N ASP A 236 -9.97 29.71 11.48
CA ASP A 236 -9.98 31.17 11.59
C ASP A 236 -8.69 31.81 11.02
N GLY A 237 -8.86 32.71 10.05
CA GLY A 237 -7.78 33.41 9.34
C GLY A 237 -6.81 32.53 8.53
N LYS A 238 -7.05 31.21 8.42
CA LYS A 238 -6.12 30.28 7.76
C LYS A 238 -6.45 30.07 6.28
N ARG A 239 -5.39 29.92 5.46
CA ARG A 239 -5.44 29.50 4.06
C ARG A 239 -4.55 28.29 3.85
N GLY A 240 -4.87 27.45 2.85
CA GLY A 240 -4.07 26.26 2.55
C GLY A 240 -4.19 25.19 3.64
N LEU A 241 -3.07 24.54 3.97
CA LEU A 241 -3.02 23.46 4.98
C LEU A 241 -3.28 24.02 6.39
N LEU A 242 -4.25 23.45 7.11
CA LEU A 242 -4.68 23.98 8.41
C LEU A 242 -3.68 23.69 9.53
N PHE A 243 -3.00 22.54 9.47
CA PHE A 243 -2.18 22.03 10.57
C PHE A 243 -0.73 21.79 10.15
N GLY A 244 -0.09 22.83 9.59
CA GLY A 244 1.27 22.74 9.07
C GLY A 244 2.36 22.47 10.12
N LYS A 245 2.07 22.72 11.41
CA LYS A 245 3.01 22.47 12.53
C LYS A 245 2.67 21.21 13.32
N ALA A 246 1.73 20.39 12.84
CA ALA A 246 1.33 19.18 13.53
C ALA A 246 2.46 18.14 13.56
N SER A 247 2.63 17.50 14.72
CA SER A 247 3.63 16.46 14.95
C SER A 247 2.95 15.20 15.48
N TYR A 248 2.87 14.17 14.63
CA TYR A 248 2.26 12.89 15.01
C TYR A 248 3.08 12.15 16.06
N SER A 249 4.41 12.28 16.06
CA SER A 249 5.28 11.67 17.08
C SER A 249 4.92 12.18 18.46
N ASP A 250 4.79 13.50 18.59
CA ASP A 250 4.60 14.16 19.88
C ASP A 250 3.19 13.89 20.41
N PHE A 251 2.19 13.97 19.52
CA PHE A 251 0.83 13.54 19.84
C PHE A 251 0.79 12.08 20.32
N ARG A 252 1.47 11.17 19.60
CA ARG A 252 1.48 9.74 19.96
C ARG A 252 2.19 9.50 21.29
N GLN A 253 3.24 10.26 21.58
CA GLN A 253 3.95 10.17 22.86
C GLN A 253 3.04 10.59 24.00
N ILE A 254 2.45 11.79 23.93
CA ILE A 254 1.53 12.31 24.96
C ILE A 254 0.33 11.37 25.13
N LEU A 255 -0.24 10.87 24.02
CA LEU A 255 -1.35 9.92 24.08
C LEU A 255 -0.99 8.64 24.84
N ARG A 256 0.24 8.13 24.69
CA ARG A 256 0.72 6.94 25.42
C ARG A 256 1.00 7.22 26.88
N GLU A 257 1.41 8.44 27.23
CA GLU A 257 1.55 8.85 28.63
C GLU A 257 0.19 8.95 29.33
N VAL A 258 -0.83 9.47 28.63
CA VAL A 258 -2.20 9.57 29.15
C VAL A 258 -2.89 8.21 29.21
N LYS A 259 -2.67 7.35 28.20
CA LYS A 259 -3.26 6.02 28.10
C LYS A 259 -2.19 4.94 27.84
N PRO A 260 -1.46 4.48 28.88
CA PRO A 260 -0.35 3.54 28.75
C PRO A 260 -0.78 2.15 28.25
N ASP A 261 -2.01 1.75 28.51
CA ASP A 261 -2.64 0.49 28.09
C ASP A 261 -3.11 0.50 26.63
N LEU A 262 -2.98 1.63 25.91
CA LEU A 262 -3.44 1.74 24.52
C LEU A 262 -2.70 0.74 23.59
N PRO A 263 -3.42 -0.16 22.90
CA PRO A 263 -2.80 -1.16 22.05
C PRO A 263 -1.92 -0.55 20.94
N THR A 264 -0.80 -1.20 20.65
CA THR A 264 0.17 -0.70 19.66
C THR A 264 -0.48 -0.57 18.28
N GLY A 265 -0.41 0.63 17.71
CA GLY A 265 -0.97 0.94 16.38
C GLY A 265 -2.35 1.59 16.40
N GLN A 266 -3.00 1.68 17.58
CA GLN A 266 -4.33 2.31 17.71
C GLN A 266 -4.29 3.83 17.87
N ALA A 267 -3.12 4.45 18.09
CA ALA A 267 -3.02 5.90 18.34
C ALA A 267 -3.64 6.79 17.25
N THR A 268 -3.60 6.39 15.98
CA THR A 268 -4.25 7.13 14.87
C THR A 268 -5.78 7.05 14.87
N HIS A 269 -6.34 6.09 15.61
CA HIS A 269 -7.76 5.74 15.63
C HIS A 269 -8.42 5.89 17.01
N ALA A 270 -7.64 5.98 18.09
CA ALA A 270 -8.15 6.03 19.46
C ALA A 270 -9.17 7.16 19.66
N LEU A 271 -8.86 8.38 19.18
CA LEU A 271 -9.79 9.51 19.22
C LEU A 271 -11.07 9.27 18.40
N ARG A 272 -10.94 8.60 17.26
CA ARG A 272 -12.10 8.23 16.44
C ARG A 272 -13.00 7.21 17.13
N HIS A 273 -12.43 6.27 17.87
CA HIS A 273 -13.21 5.33 18.67
C HIS A 273 -13.89 6.03 19.84
N SER A 274 -13.23 7.04 20.42
CA SER A 274 -13.75 7.85 21.52
C SER A 274 -14.80 8.89 21.08
N PHE A 275 -14.88 9.24 19.79
CA PHE A 275 -15.90 10.15 19.23
C PHE A 275 -17.33 9.71 19.56
N ARG A 276 -17.60 8.39 19.58
CA ARG A 276 -18.94 7.87 19.86
C ARG A 276 -19.37 8.13 21.30
N ASP A 277 -18.43 8.13 22.24
CA ASP A 277 -18.71 8.30 23.67
C ASP A 277 -18.63 9.78 24.10
N ALA A 278 -17.95 10.62 23.32
CA ALA A 278 -17.77 12.05 23.57
C ALA A 278 -19.02 12.92 23.31
N LEU A 279 -20.04 12.41 22.61
CA LEU A 279 -21.22 13.17 22.18
C LEU A 279 -22.50 12.92 22.99
N TYR A 280 -22.45 12.08 24.03
CA TYR A 280 -23.63 11.67 24.80
C TYR A 280 -23.77 12.32 26.19
N ASP A 281 -22.95 13.32 26.52
CA ASP A 281 -23.14 14.18 27.71
C ASP A 281 -23.09 15.67 27.33
#